data_AF-A0A2E6YMQ5-F1
#
_entry.id   AF-A0A2E6YMQ5-F1
#
_cell.length_a   1.000
_cell.length_b   1.000
_cell.length_c   1.000
_cell.angle_alpha   90.00
_cell.angle_beta   90.00
_cell.angle_gamma   90.00
#
_symmetry.space_group_name_H-M   'P 1'
#
loop_
_entity.id
_entity.type
_entity.pdbx_description
1 polymer ?
#
loop_
_entity_poly.entity_id
_entity_poly.type
_entity_poly.pdbx_seq_one_letter_code
_entity_poly.pdbx_strand_id
1 'polypeptide(L)'
;MTEPRDSVDSPTNGEVAQNVTRLTWRQTLSSALAAGLGVQSAHNQERDFTAGSTRRFIVTGVISTALFIGALISVVRFIVA
;
A
#
# COMPACT_ATOMS: atom_id res chain seq x y z
N MET A 1 35.26 43.99 12.24
CA MET A 1 35.20 42.64 12.85
C MET A 1 34.02 42.67 13.80
N THR A 2 32.80 42.20 13.51
CA THR A 2 32.21 41.34 12.46
C THR A 2 30.71 41.66 12.40
N GLU A 3 30.08 41.49 11.24
CA GLU A 3 28.61 41.42 11.11
C GLU A 3 28.03 40.38 12.09
N PRO A 4 26.87 40.62 12.72
CA PRO A 4 26.06 39.54 13.30
C PRO A 4 25.30 38.85 12.16
N ARG A 5 25.81 37.70 11.73
CA ARG A 5 25.15 36.80 10.80
C ARG A 5 24.30 35.78 11.56
N ASP A 6 23.05 35.70 11.13
CA ASP A 6 22.20 34.50 10.98
C ASP A 6 21.94 33.58 12.19
N SER A 7 20.67 33.49 12.59
CA SER A 7 19.98 32.22 12.91
C SER A 7 18.50 32.54 13.12
N VAL A 8 17.75 32.72 12.02
CA VAL A 8 16.87 31.67 11.49
C VAL A 8 15.97 31.11 12.60
N ASP A 9 14.83 31.77 12.75
CA ASP A 9 13.69 31.31 13.53
C ASP A 9 13.35 29.87 13.13
N SER A 10 13.63 28.94 14.05
CA SER A 10 13.29 27.53 13.86
C SER A 10 11.81 27.37 14.19
N PRO A 11 10.96 26.93 13.24
CA PRO A 11 9.54 26.83 13.48
C PRO A 11 9.28 25.90 14.67
N THR A 12 8.63 26.48 15.69
CA THR A 12 8.30 25.85 16.96
C THR A 12 7.25 24.76 16.74
N ASN A 13 7.45 23.63 17.41
CA ASN A 13 6.68 22.37 17.35
C ASN A 13 5.18 22.50 17.69
N GLY A 14 4.41 23.25 16.90
CA GLY A 14 2.97 23.48 17.07
C GLY A 14 2.12 23.28 15.80
N GLU A 15 2.73 23.04 14.64
CA GLU A 15 2.04 22.90 13.34
C GLU A 15 1.79 21.46 12.87
N VAL A 16 2.00 20.44 13.72
CA VAL A 16 1.85 19.03 13.28
C VAL A 16 0.41 18.51 13.43
N ALA A 17 -0.50 19.28 14.03
CA ALA A 17 -1.89 18.86 14.18
C ALA A 17 -2.77 19.40 13.03
N GLN A 18 -2.98 18.53 12.03
CA GLN A 18 -4.16 18.49 11.16
C GLN A 18 -4.15 19.35 9.88
N ASN A 19 -3.29 18.99 8.93
CA ASN A 19 -3.63 19.15 7.52
C ASN A 19 -4.01 17.77 6.94
N VAL A 20 -5.22 17.31 7.24
CA VAL A 20 -5.77 16.12 6.56
C VAL A 20 -6.08 16.54 5.13
N THR A 21 -5.06 16.44 4.27
CA THR A 21 -5.21 16.67 2.83
C THR A 21 -6.35 15.80 2.34
N ARG A 22 -7.42 16.42 1.82
CA ARG A 22 -8.57 15.70 1.29
C ARG A 22 -8.06 14.69 0.25
N LEU A 23 -8.28 13.41 0.54
CA LEU A 23 -7.93 12.34 -0.39
C LEU A 23 -8.67 12.61 -1.70
N THR A 24 -7.91 12.81 -2.76
CA THR A 24 -8.49 13.01 -4.08
C THR A 24 -9.13 11.69 -4.53
N TRP A 25 -10.21 11.71 -5.32
CA TRP A 25 -10.83 10.48 -5.86
C TRP A 25 -9.82 9.53 -6.52
N ARG A 26 -8.76 10.10 -7.10
CA ARG A 26 -7.63 9.35 -7.67
C ARG A 26 -6.78 8.63 -6.61
N GLN A 27 -6.59 9.23 -5.42
CA GLN A 27 -5.91 8.60 -4.28
C GLN A 27 -6.76 7.50 -3.65
N THR A 28 -8.08 7.68 -3.65
CA THR A 28 -9.03 6.65 -3.21
C THR A 28 -8.99 5.43 -4.13
N LEU A 29 -8.95 5.62 -5.44
CA LEU A 29 -8.83 4.53 -6.41
C LEU A 29 -7.43 3.87 -6.37
N SER A 30 -6.36 4.67 -6.24
CA SER A 30 -5.01 4.12 -6.11
C SER A 30 -4.83 3.34 -4.81
N SER A 31 -5.47 3.77 -3.73
CA SER A 31 -5.55 3.02 -2.47
C SER A 31 -6.32 1.71 -2.65
N ALA A 32 -7.44 1.73 -3.36
CA ALA A 32 -8.23 0.53 -3.67
C ALA A 32 -7.45 -0.50 -4.52
N LEU A 33 -6.59 -0.02 -5.43
CA LEU A 33 -5.75 -0.87 -6.26
C LEU A 33 -4.51 -1.40 -5.51
N ALA A 34 -3.84 -0.57 -4.70
CA ALA A 34 -2.74 -1.02 -3.84
C ALA A 34 -3.22 -2.05 -2.80
N ALA A 35 -4.46 -1.91 -2.34
CA ALA A 35 -5.15 -2.89 -1.49
C ALA A 35 -5.48 -4.19 -2.25
N GLY A 36 -5.76 -4.13 -3.56
CA GLY A 36 -6.01 -5.33 -4.39
C GLY A 36 -4.76 -6.12 -4.77
N LEU A 37 -3.59 -5.47 -4.76
CA LEU A 37 -2.31 -6.05 -5.21
C LEU A 37 -1.48 -6.72 -4.11
N GLY A 38 -1.97 -6.77 -2.86
CA GLY A 38 -1.29 -7.52 -1.81
C GLY A 38 -0.07 -6.81 -1.22
N VAL A 39 -0.06 -5.47 -1.18
CA VAL A 39 0.92 -4.69 -0.38
C VAL A 39 0.61 -4.91 1.09
N GLN A 40 1.09 -6.04 1.59
CA GLN A 40 1.11 -6.34 3.01
C GLN A 40 2.29 -5.59 3.62
N SER A 41 1.99 -4.91 4.73
CA SER A 41 2.97 -4.19 5.55
C SER A 41 4.20 -5.05 5.84
N ALA A 42 5.37 -4.41 5.93
CA ALA A 42 6.65 -5.06 6.28
C ALA A 42 6.55 -5.92 7.55
N HIS A 43 5.63 -5.62 8.47
CA HIS A 43 5.36 -6.45 9.64
C HIS A 43 4.76 -7.84 9.32
N ASN A 44 3.88 -7.91 8.32
CA ASN A 44 3.29 -9.18 7.87
C ASN A 44 4.31 -10.00 7.09
N GLN A 45 5.16 -9.31 6.32
CA GLN A 45 6.34 -9.88 5.69
C GLN A 45 7.25 -10.51 6.76
N GLU A 46 7.70 -9.75 7.76
CA GLU A 46 8.60 -10.23 8.80
C GLU A 46 8.10 -11.52 9.47
N ARG A 47 6.81 -11.63 9.78
CA ARG A 47 6.20 -12.84 10.35
C ARG A 47 6.21 -14.04 9.41
N ASP A 48 5.85 -13.82 8.14
CA ASP A 48 5.78 -14.89 7.14
C ASP A 48 7.17 -15.40 6.76
N PHE A 49 8.17 -14.54 6.84
CA PHE A 49 9.57 -14.85 6.56
C PHE A 49 10.36 -15.36 7.78
N THR A 50 10.03 -14.93 9.01
CA THR A 50 10.71 -15.40 10.24
C THR A 50 10.25 -16.79 10.68
N ALA A 51 8.99 -17.17 10.41
CA ALA A 51 8.44 -18.48 10.75
C ALA A 51 8.83 -19.61 9.77
N GLY A 52 9.71 -19.34 8.80
CA GLY A 52 10.31 -20.36 7.92
C GLY A 52 9.40 -20.93 6.82
N SER A 53 8.32 -20.25 6.42
CA SER A 53 7.31 -20.86 5.54
C SER A 53 7.07 -20.14 4.21
N THR A 54 8.13 -19.71 3.52
CA THR A 54 8.08 -19.19 2.13
C THR A 54 7.20 -20.05 1.20
N ARG A 55 7.17 -21.37 1.43
CA ARG A 55 6.30 -22.31 0.70
C ARG A 55 4.80 -21.99 0.81
N ARG A 56 4.32 -21.50 1.95
CA ARG A 56 2.91 -21.10 2.14
C ARG A 56 2.56 -19.88 1.30
N PHE A 57 3.48 -18.92 1.19
CA PHE A 57 3.30 -17.75 0.34
C PHE A 57 3.14 -18.13 -1.14
N ILE A 58 3.95 -19.08 -1.62
CA ILE A 58 3.87 -19.59 -3.00
C ILE A 58 2.54 -20.30 -3.25
N VAL A 59 2.11 -21.18 -2.35
CA VAL A 59 0.83 -21.89 -2.49
C VAL A 59 -0.34 -20.91 -2.51
N THR A 60 -0.36 -19.94 -1.58
CA THR A 60 -1.37 -18.89 -1.54
C THR A 60 -1.39 -18.06 -2.82
N GLY A 61 -0.21 -17.70 -3.35
CA GLY A 61 -0.09 -16.98 -4.62
C GLY A 61 -0.70 -17.76 -5.78
N VAL A 62 -0.35 -19.04 -5.92
CA VAL A 62 -0.87 -19.92 -6.99
C VAL A 62 -2.39 -20.08 -6.90
N ILE A 63 -2.92 -20.31 -5.71
CA ILE A 63 -4.37 -20.44 -5.49
C ILE A 63 -5.09 -19.12 -5.84
N SER A 64 -4.55 -17.99 -5.41
CA SER A 64 -5.09 -16.66 -5.73
C SER A 64 -5.13 -16.40 -7.23
N THR A 65 -4.04 -16.74 -7.94
CA THR A 65 -3.99 -16.60 -9.40
C THR A 65 -5.01 -17.49 -10.11
N ALA A 66 -5.16 -18.75 -9.68
CA ALA A 66 -6.15 -19.64 -10.26
C ALA A 66 -7.59 -19.11 -10.08
N LEU A 67 -7.91 -18.61 -8.88
CA LEU A 67 -9.18 -17.95 -8.57
C LEU A 67 -9.43 -16.72 -9.45
N PHE A 68 -8.42 -15.87 -9.63
CA PHE A 68 -8.52 -14.69 -10.48
C PHE A 68 -8.82 -15.06 -11.94
N ILE A 69 -8.13 -16.07 -12.48
CA ILE A 69 -8.36 -16.56 -13.83
C ILE A 69 -9.79 -17.14 -13.97
N GLY A 70 -10.24 -17.93 -12.98
CA GLY A 70 -11.61 -18.44 -12.96
C GLY A 70 -12.67 -17.35 -12.96
N ALA A 71 -12.44 -16.28 -12.20
CA ALA A 71 -13.31 -15.10 -12.17
C ALA A 71 -13.37 -14.43 -13.55
N LEU A 72 -12.23 -14.23 -14.21
CA LEU A 72 -12.18 -13.65 -15.55
C LEU A 72 -12.91 -14.51 -16.58
N ILE A 73 -12.69 -15.83 -16.55
CA ILE A 73 -13.39 -16.76 -17.45
C ILE A 73 -14.89 -16.67 -17.23
N SER A 74 -15.35 -16.67 -15.98
CA SER A 74 -16.76 -16.56 -15.62
C SER A 74 -17.39 -15.27 -16.18
N VAL A 75 -16.69 -14.13 -16.02
CA VAL A 75 -17.14 -12.84 -16.56
C VAL A 75 -17.22 -12.88 -18.09
N VAL A 76 -16.20 -13.42 -18.77
CA VAL A 76 -16.18 -13.52 -20.23
C VAL A 76 -17.30 -14.42 -20.74
N ARG A 77 -17.52 -15.56 -20.08
CA ARG A 77 -18.64 -16.46 -20.40
C ARG A 77 -19.98 -15.77 -20.19
N PHE A 78 -20.14 -15.04 -19.10
CA PHE A 78 -21.37 -14.29 -18.80
C PHE A 78 -21.67 -13.21 -19.86
N ILE A 79 -20.64 -12.58 -20.43
CA ILE A 79 -20.81 -11.56 -21.47
C ILE A 79 -21.11 -12.18 -22.84
N VAL A 80 -20.56 -13.37 -23.12
CA VAL A 80 -20.67 -14.03 -24.44
C VAL A 80 -21.87 -14.97 -24.55
N ALA A 81 -22.37 -15.50 -23.43
CA ALA A 81 -23.56 -16.34 -23.36
C ALA A 81 -24.84 -15.52 -23.59
#